data_AF-A0A8T0SLF4-F1
#
_entry.id   AF-A0A8T0SLF4-F1
#
_cell.length_a   1.000
_cell.length_b   1.000
_cell.length_c   1.000
_cell.angle_alpha   90.00
_cell.angle_beta   90.00
_cell.angle_gamma   90.00
#
_symmetry.space_group_name_H-M   'P 1'
#
loop_
_entity.id
_entity.type
_entity.pdbx_description
1 polymer ?
#
loop_
_entity_poly.entity_id
_entity_poly.type
_entity_poly.pdbx_seq_one_letter_code
_entity_poly.pdbx_strand_id
1 'polypeptide(L)'
;MFTCFAGRASSTASSIVASSLAAPAPAPAPAPSPKPRSPASAARRRLIMSKPVFAAHSAVAGMDAVERLKSGFEQFKTQVYDKKPELFEPLKAGQSPRYMVFACADSRCCPSVTLGLQPGEAFTMRNIAAMVPPYDKNKYAGIGAAIEYAVCALKVEVLTVIGHSRCGGIKALLSLQDGAADTFHFVEDWVRIGFQAKKKVLKEHPHAPFDDQCSILEKVRRERVPLQPLDLPLGQGRCGERDPQAGRRTLRLRERCVRHMGEISHQLLHHQIHT
;
A
#
# COMPACT_ATOMS: atom_id res chain seq x y z
N MET A 1 -64.34 -16.66 -7.02
CA MET A 1 -64.42 -18.03 -7.57
C MET A 1 -63.42 -18.91 -6.81
N PHE A 2 -63.76 -20.19 -6.56
CA PHE A 2 -62.95 -21.34 -6.10
C PHE A 2 -61.55 -21.05 -5.49
N THR A 3 -61.18 -21.36 -4.24
CA THR A 3 -61.62 -22.26 -3.14
C THR A 3 -61.51 -23.79 -3.35
N CYS A 4 -60.51 -24.40 -2.70
CA CYS A 4 -60.58 -25.66 -1.90
C CYS A 4 -59.27 -25.82 -1.08
N PHE A 5 -59.33 -25.99 0.24
CA PHE A 5 -59.28 -27.26 1.01
C PHE A 5 -57.94 -28.02 0.88
N ALA A 6 -57.09 -28.25 1.90
CA ALA A 6 -57.17 -28.47 3.36
C ALA A 6 -57.24 -29.95 3.81
N GLY A 7 -56.42 -30.31 4.81
CA GLY A 7 -56.38 -31.63 5.46
C GLY A 7 -55.45 -31.62 6.69
N ARG A 8 -55.89 -32.17 7.84
CA ARG A 8 -55.17 -32.06 9.13
C ARG A 8 -55.55 -33.20 10.10
N ALA A 9 -54.55 -33.87 10.67
CA ALA A 9 -54.62 -34.95 11.67
C ALA A 9 -53.21 -35.06 12.32
N SER A 10 -52.93 -35.20 13.63
CA SER A 10 -53.69 -35.55 14.84
C SER A 10 -54.27 -36.98 14.84
N SER A 11 -54.04 -37.86 15.82
CA SER A 11 -53.32 -37.75 17.10
C SER A 11 -52.46 -39.02 17.32
N THR A 12 -51.90 -39.44 18.47
CA THR A 12 -52.22 -39.28 19.91
C THR A 12 -50.93 -39.15 20.75
N ALA A 13 -51.02 -39.28 22.07
CA ALA A 13 -49.89 -39.46 22.99
C ALA A 13 -50.16 -40.65 23.95
N SER A 14 -49.11 -41.19 24.58
CA SER A 14 -49.20 -41.87 25.89
C SER A 14 -47.82 -42.02 26.54
N SER A 15 -47.78 -41.93 27.86
CA SER A 15 -46.59 -42.10 28.69
C SER A 15 -46.72 -43.34 29.57
N ILE A 16 -45.61 -44.04 29.81
CA ILE A 16 -45.50 -45.06 30.86
C ILE A 16 -44.18 -44.82 31.61
N VAL A 17 -44.25 -44.86 32.93
CA VAL A 17 -43.09 -44.81 33.83
C VAL A 17 -42.94 -46.20 34.46
N ALA A 18 -41.73 -46.77 34.42
CA ALA A 18 -41.41 -48.00 35.13
C ALA A 18 -39.98 -47.91 35.70
N SER A 19 -39.86 -47.99 37.02
CA SER A 19 -38.58 -48.19 37.72
C SER A 19 -38.18 -49.67 37.68
N SER A 20 -36.90 -49.99 37.86
CA SER A 20 -36.42 -50.68 39.08
C SER A 20 -35.00 -51.27 38.93
N LEU A 21 -34.22 -51.14 40.00
CA LEU A 21 -33.01 -51.92 40.35
C LEU A 21 -31.78 -51.88 39.42
N ALA A 22 -30.63 -52.18 40.02
CA ALA A 22 -29.29 -52.00 39.44
C ALA A 22 -28.52 -53.32 39.31
N ALA A 23 -27.54 -53.34 38.41
CA ALA A 23 -26.53 -54.39 38.28
C ALA A 23 -25.11 -53.76 38.44
N PRO A 24 -24.11 -54.49 38.96
CA PRO A 24 -22.82 -53.93 39.37
C PRO A 24 -21.90 -53.57 38.20
N ALA A 25 -20.95 -52.66 38.46
CA ALA A 25 -20.04 -52.13 37.45
C ALA A 25 -18.93 -53.13 37.03
N PRO A 26 -18.53 -53.14 35.73
CA PRO A 26 -17.33 -53.85 35.29
C PRO A 26 -16.06 -53.13 35.76
N ALA A 27 -15.00 -53.89 36.03
CA ALA A 27 -13.73 -53.39 36.53
C ALA A 27 -12.96 -52.52 35.51
N PRO A 28 -12.15 -51.54 35.95
CA PRO A 28 -11.39 -50.66 35.05
C PRO A 28 -10.28 -51.41 34.30
N ALA A 29 -10.08 -51.06 33.03
CA ALA A 29 -9.00 -51.59 32.20
C ALA A 29 -7.61 -51.12 32.70
N PRO A 30 -6.55 -51.95 32.56
CA PRO A 30 -5.23 -51.64 33.08
C PRO A 30 -4.55 -50.46 32.36
N ALA A 31 -3.84 -49.63 33.13
CA ALA A 31 -3.12 -48.48 32.61
C ALA A 31 -1.88 -48.90 31.78
N PRO A 32 -1.56 -48.20 30.66
CA PRO A 32 -0.40 -48.51 29.84
C PRO A 32 0.93 -48.21 30.56
N SER A 33 1.87 -49.15 30.50
CA SER A 33 3.19 -49.06 31.13
C SER A 33 4.04 -47.91 30.58
N PRO A 34 4.87 -47.24 31.41
CA PRO A 34 5.68 -46.10 30.98
C PRO A 34 6.81 -46.53 30.03
N LYS A 35 6.95 -45.80 28.91
CA LYS A 35 8.10 -45.94 28.00
C LYS A 35 9.35 -45.25 28.60
N PRO A 36 10.56 -45.79 28.39
CA PRO A 36 11.78 -45.25 28.99
C PRO A 36 12.14 -43.85 28.46
N ARG A 37 12.76 -43.03 29.32
CA ARG A 37 13.26 -41.69 28.95
C ARG A 37 14.71 -41.77 28.48
N SER A 38 15.05 -41.11 27.38
CA SER A 38 16.43 -40.77 27.02
C SER A 38 16.74 -39.30 27.39
N PRO A 39 17.98 -38.95 27.76
CA PRO A 39 18.31 -37.61 28.26
C PRO A 39 18.94 -36.68 27.21
N ALA A 40 18.26 -35.57 26.90
CA ALA A 40 18.86 -34.34 26.37
C ALA A 40 17.97 -33.17 26.86
N SER A 41 18.43 -32.35 27.80
CA SER A 41 19.36 -31.22 27.64
C SER A 41 18.75 -30.01 26.90
N ALA A 42 19.00 -28.82 27.43
CA ALA A 42 18.15 -27.65 27.18
C ALA A 42 18.42 -26.96 25.84
N ALA A 43 17.48 -27.07 24.90
CA ALA A 43 17.46 -26.29 23.68
C ALA A 43 16.09 -25.59 23.48
N ARG A 44 15.78 -24.59 24.31
CA ARG A 44 14.78 -23.58 23.95
C ARG A 44 15.24 -22.96 22.63
N ARG A 45 14.55 -23.26 21.52
CA ARG A 45 14.73 -22.50 20.27
C ARG A 45 14.40 -21.04 20.58
N ARG A 46 15.43 -20.21 20.79
CA ARG A 46 15.27 -18.77 20.64
C ARG A 46 14.77 -18.57 19.22
N LEU A 47 13.59 -17.95 19.05
CA LEU A 47 13.38 -17.19 17.83
C LEU A 47 14.57 -16.24 17.73
N ILE A 48 15.25 -16.23 16.59
CA ILE A 48 16.20 -15.17 16.30
C ILE A 48 15.35 -13.91 16.19
N MET A 49 15.25 -13.17 17.29
CA MET A 49 14.74 -11.82 17.31
C MET A 49 15.70 -11.01 16.44
N SER A 50 15.38 -10.92 15.16
CA SER A 50 16.07 -10.04 14.22
C SER A 50 16.01 -8.64 14.82
N LYS A 51 17.15 -8.14 15.28
CA LYS A 51 17.27 -6.74 15.70
C LYS A 51 16.64 -5.89 14.59
N PRO A 52 15.75 -4.94 14.90
CA PRO A 52 15.10 -4.15 13.86
C PRO A 52 16.18 -3.50 12.99
N VAL A 53 16.03 -3.65 11.67
CA VAL A 53 16.96 -3.05 10.69
C VAL A 53 16.95 -1.52 10.82
N PHE A 54 15.87 -0.97 11.38
CA PHE A 54 15.77 0.40 11.84
C PHE A 54 16.40 0.55 13.22
N ALA A 55 17.59 1.17 13.27
CA ALA A 55 18.15 1.67 14.52
C ALA A 55 17.19 2.67 15.18
N ALA A 56 17.05 2.61 16.51
CA ALA A 56 16.16 3.52 17.24
C ALA A 56 16.59 4.99 17.05
N HIS A 57 15.63 5.89 16.87
CA HIS A 57 15.89 7.33 16.66
C HIS A 57 16.76 7.96 17.77
N SER A 58 16.68 7.46 19.00
CA SER A 58 17.50 7.90 20.13
C SER A 58 19.00 7.65 19.96
N ALA A 59 19.41 6.64 19.18
CA ALA A 59 20.82 6.33 18.91
C ALA A 59 21.46 7.26 17.85
N VAL A 60 20.76 8.32 17.44
CA VAL A 60 21.16 9.26 16.37
C VAL A 60 21.31 10.69 16.89
N ALA A 61 20.83 10.99 18.10
CA ALA A 61 20.87 12.34 18.67
C ALA A 61 22.33 12.79 18.93
N GLY A 62 22.72 13.91 18.34
CA GLY A 62 24.06 14.51 18.50
C GLY A 62 25.15 14.02 17.55
N MET A 63 24.86 13.04 16.67
CA MET A 63 25.78 12.61 15.61
C MET A 63 25.78 13.60 14.44
N ASP A 64 26.92 13.76 13.74
CA ASP A 64 26.96 14.52 12.49
C ASP A 64 26.06 13.92 11.41
N ALA A 65 25.48 14.76 10.55
CA ALA A 65 24.58 14.33 9.49
C ALA A 65 25.26 13.45 8.42
N VAL A 66 26.53 13.70 8.09
CA VAL A 66 27.29 12.91 7.11
C VAL A 66 27.81 11.62 7.74
N GLU A 67 28.30 11.67 8.98
CA GLU A 67 28.65 10.50 9.80
C GLU A 67 27.44 9.55 9.96
N ARG A 68 26.25 10.09 10.21
CA ARG A 68 25.01 9.30 10.30
C ARG A 68 24.63 8.62 8.99
N LEU A 69 24.95 9.21 7.84
CA LEU A 69 24.74 8.57 6.53
C LEU A 69 25.77 7.45 6.28
N LYS A 70 27.05 7.68 6.62
CA LYS A 70 28.13 6.67 6.51
C LYS A 70 27.83 5.43 7.36
N SER A 71 27.63 5.62 8.65
CA SER A 71 27.31 4.53 9.60
C SER A 71 26.01 3.80 9.23
N GLY A 72 25.01 4.51 8.70
CA GLY A 72 23.79 3.91 8.16
C GLY A 72 24.04 3.01 6.95
N PHE A 73 24.94 3.40 6.04
CA PHE A 73 25.33 2.59 4.89
C PHE A 73 26.14 1.36 5.30
N GLU A 74 27.07 1.49 6.25
CA GLU A 74 27.86 0.37 6.80
C GLU A 74 26.96 -0.66 7.50
N GLN A 75 25.95 -0.20 8.25
CA GLN A 75 24.92 -1.07 8.82
C GLN A 75 24.09 -1.77 7.73
N PHE A 76 23.63 -1.05 6.69
CA PHE A 76 22.95 -1.68 5.55
C PHE A 76 23.82 -2.74 4.87
N LYS A 77 25.08 -2.42 4.58
CA LYS A 77 26.03 -3.32 3.91
C LYS A 77 26.23 -4.61 4.72
N THR A 78 26.60 -4.49 6.00
CA THR A 78 26.93 -5.63 6.85
C THR A 78 25.74 -6.40 7.41
N GLN A 79 24.56 -5.77 7.55
CA GLN A 79 23.38 -6.40 8.18
C GLN A 79 22.27 -6.77 7.19
N VAL A 80 22.27 -6.24 5.96
CA VAL A 80 21.22 -6.49 4.96
C VAL A 80 21.80 -7.00 3.64
N TYR A 81 22.80 -6.32 3.07
CA TYR A 81 23.36 -6.68 1.75
C TYR A 81 24.17 -7.99 1.80
N ASP A 82 25.22 -8.03 2.63
CA ASP A 82 26.14 -9.18 2.73
C ASP A 82 25.49 -10.44 3.32
N LYS A 83 24.26 -10.32 3.83
CA LYS A 83 23.47 -11.41 4.41
C LYS A 83 22.35 -11.91 3.49
N LYS A 84 22.22 -11.34 2.28
CA LYS A 84 21.22 -11.72 1.28
C LYS A 84 21.79 -11.78 -0.15
N PRO A 85 22.88 -12.53 -0.43
CA PRO A 85 23.42 -12.63 -1.78
C PRO A 85 22.37 -13.16 -2.79
N GLU A 86 21.46 -14.04 -2.37
CA GLU A 86 20.36 -14.55 -3.19
C GLU A 86 19.38 -13.46 -3.68
N LEU A 87 19.29 -12.34 -2.95
CA LEU A 87 18.49 -11.17 -3.33
C LEU A 87 19.30 -10.16 -4.14
N PHE A 88 20.57 -9.90 -3.77
CA PHE A 88 21.34 -8.80 -4.33
C PHE A 88 22.23 -9.17 -5.53
N GLU A 89 22.67 -10.42 -5.68
CA GLU A 89 23.44 -10.85 -6.85
C GLU A 89 22.65 -10.74 -8.16
N PRO A 90 21.38 -11.18 -8.27
CA PRO A 90 20.60 -11.04 -9.50
C PRO A 90 20.40 -9.57 -9.91
N LEU A 91 20.26 -8.67 -8.94
CA LEU A 91 20.02 -7.24 -9.18
C LEU A 91 21.23 -6.50 -9.78
N LYS A 92 22.42 -7.13 -9.80
CA LYS A 92 23.59 -6.60 -10.52
C LYS A 92 23.43 -6.67 -12.04
N ALA A 93 22.67 -7.63 -12.55
CA ALA A 93 22.45 -7.83 -13.98
C ALA A 93 21.33 -6.93 -14.54
N GLY A 94 20.41 -6.44 -13.69
CA GLY A 94 19.32 -5.57 -14.08
C GLY A 94 18.19 -5.53 -13.07
N GLN A 95 17.08 -4.89 -13.45
CA GLN A 95 15.85 -4.79 -12.66
C GLN A 95 14.62 -5.15 -13.49
N SER A 96 13.65 -5.83 -12.88
CA SER A 96 12.36 -6.19 -13.48
C SER A 96 11.20 -5.98 -12.48
N PRO A 97 11.03 -4.75 -11.95
CA PRO A 97 10.01 -4.47 -10.94
C PRO A 97 8.61 -4.69 -11.48
N ARG A 98 7.78 -5.38 -10.68
CA ARG A 98 6.37 -5.62 -11.02
C ARG A 98 5.49 -4.40 -10.73
N TYR A 99 5.95 -3.50 -9.86
CA TYR A 99 5.19 -2.35 -9.39
C TYR A 99 5.84 -1.03 -9.78
N MET A 100 5.02 -0.02 -10.12
CA MET A 100 5.38 1.39 -10.01
C MET A 100 4.62 2.02 -8.84
N VAL A 101 5.34 2.72 -7.96
CA VAL A 101 4.75 3.32 -6.76
C VAL A 101 5.02 4.81 -6.74
N PHE A 102 3.96 5.61 -6.83
CA PHE A 102 4.01 7.02 -6.42
C PHE A 102 3.73 7.13 -4.93
N ALA A 103 4.62 7.79 -4.20
CA ALA A 103 4.46 8.06 -2.77
C ALA A 103 4.85 9.51 -2.45
N CYS A 104 4.48 9.98 -1.25
CA CYS A 104 4.90 11.31 -0.82
C CYS A 104 6.41 11.34 -0.51
N ALA A 105 7.04 12.50 -0.71
CA ALA A 105 8.40 12.80 -0.25
C ALA A 105 8.51 12.92 1.29
N ASP A 106 7.38 12.99 2.00
CA ASP A 106 7.29 13.01 3.47
C ASP A 106 8.15 11.92 4.12
N SER A 107 9.00 12.29 5.08
CA SER A 107 9.99 11.40 5.70
C SER A 107 9.37 10.22 6.45
N ARG A 108 8.12 10.35 6.91
CA ARG A 108 7.36 9.28 7.58
C ARG A 108 6.88 8.21 6.60
N CYS A 109 6.81 8.54 5.30
CA CYS A 109 6.15 7.76 4.26
C CYS A 109 7.16 7.07 3.33
N CYS A 110 7.89 6.07 3.84
CA CYS A 110 8.77 5.24 3.01
C CYS A 110 7.99 4.05 2.41
N PRO A 111 7.66 4.03 1.10
CA PRO A 111 6.78 3.01 0.53
C PRO A 111 7.33 1.58 0.65
N SER A 112 8.65 1.39 0.55
CA SER A 112 9.28 0.08 0.74
C SER A 112 9.07 -0.48 2.16
N VAL A 113 9.00 0.40 3.17
CA VAL A 113 8.72 0.01 4.56
C VAL A 113 7.21 -0.21 4.74
N THR A 114 6.38 0.73 4.28
CA THR A 114 4.91 0.69 4.44
C THR A 114 4.26 -0.50 3.72
N LEU A 115 4.84 -0.97 2.60
CA LEU A 115 4.35 -2.11 1.81
C LEU A 115 5.21 -3.38 1.95
N GLY A 116 6.29 -3.36 2.74
CA GLY A 116 7.19 -4.53 2.94
C GLY A 116 8.06 -4.92 1.74
N LEU A 117 8.08 -4.10 0.69
CA LEU A 117 8.73 -4.38 -0.59
C LEU A 117 10.24 -4.58 -0.46
N GLN A 118 10.75 -5.64 -1.06
CA GLN A 118 12.18 -5.89 -1.18
C GLN A 118 12.81 -5.06 -2.32
N PRO A 119 14.14 -4.82 -2.27
CA PRO A 119 14.91 -4.36 -3.42
C PRO A 119 14.55 -5.10 -4.71
N GLY A 120 14.34 -4.34 -5.79
CA GLY A 120 13.97 -4.87 -7.10
C GLY A 120 12.48 -5.03 -7.37
N GLU A 121 11.60 -5.05 -6.36
CA GLU A 121 10.15 -5.29 -6.60
C GLU A 121 9.42 -4.08 -7.21
N ALA A 122 9.82 -2.86 -6.85
CA ALA A 122 9.06 -1.65 -7.17
C ALA A 122 9.92 -0.46 -7.66
N PHE A 123 9.59 0.06 -8.84
CA PHE A 123 10.10 1.34 -9.34
C PHE A 123 9.35 2.48 -8.65
N THR A 124 10.04 3.22 -7.77
CA THR A 124 9.40 4.17 -6.85
C THR A 124 9.68 5.61 -7.25
N MET A 125 8.63 6.43 -7.37
CA MET A 125 8.72 7.88 -7.58
C MET A 125 8.16 8.61 -6.36
N ARG A 126 8.90 9.61 -5.84
CA ARG A 126 8.50 10.37 -4.64
C ARG A 126 8.51 11.87 -4.90
N ASN A 127 7.45 12.55 -4.50
CA ASN A 127 7.29 14.01 -4.64
C ASN A 127 6.30 14.55 -3.59
N ILE A 128 6.15 15.87 -3.50
CA ILE A 128 5.21 16.49 -2.54
C ILE A 128 3.79 15.99 -2.81
N ALA A 129 3.13 15.44 -1.78
CA ALA A 129 1.77 14.89 -1.78
C ALA A 129 1.47 13.77 -2.81
N ALA A 130 2.47 13.05 -3.30
CA ALA A 130 2.31 11.98 -4.31
C ALA A 130 1.55 12.45 -5.57
N MET A 131 1.86 13.65 -6.06
CA MET A 131 1.23 14.24 -7.23
C MET A 131 1.62 13.52 -8.52
N VAL A 132 0.60 13.19 -9.32
CA VAL A 132 0.73 12.80 -10.72
C VAL A 132 -0.01 13.86 -11.54
N PRO A 133 0.69 14.75 -12.27
CA PRO A 133 0.07 15.72 -13.16
C PRO A 133 -0.49 15.08 -14.44
N PRO A 134 -1.32 15.80 -15.22
CA PRO A 134 -1.57 15.46 -16.61
C PRO A 134 -0.27 15.49 -17.44
N TYR A 135 -0.32 14.89 -18.62
CA TYR A 135 0.82 14.87 -19.55
C TYR A 135 1.15 16.29 -20.09
N ASP A 136 2.36 16.76 -19.78
CA ASP A 136 2.99 17.95 -20.37
C ASP A 136 4.50 17.69 -20.49
N LYS A 137 5.04 17.69 -21.72
CA LYS A 137 6.47 17.43 -21.98
C LYS A 137 7.39 18.55 -21.51
N ASN A 138 6.88 19.77 -21.34
CA ASN A 138 7.67 20.94 -20.98
C ASN A 138 7.62 21.19 -19.46
N LYS A 139 6.45 21.03 -18.84
CA LYS A 139 6.26 21.28 -17.39
C LYS A 139 6.53 20.08 -16.50
N TYR A 140 6.22 18.86 -16.98
CA TYR A 140 6.18 17.66 -16.13
C TYR A 140 7.07 16.52 -16.66
N ALA A 141 8.10 16.86 -17.42
CA ALA A 141 9.06 15.93 -18.03
C ALA A 141 9.57 14.84 -17.07
N GLY A 142 9.93 15.19 -15.84
CA GLY A 142 10.42 14.23 -14.84
C GLY A 142 9.40 13.17 -14.41
N ILE A 143 8.11 13.52 -14.35
CA ILE A 143 7.04 12.54 -14.06
C ILE A 143 6.69 11.74 -15.31
N GLY A 144 6.61 12.41 -16.47
CA GLY A 144 6.37 11.76 -17.76
C GLY A 144 7.41 10.69 -18.08
N ALA A 145 8.70 11.02 -17.94
CA ALA A 145 9.82 10.10 -18.16
C ALA A 145 9.84 8.95 -17.13
N ALA A 146 9.47 9.19 -15.87
CA ALA A 146 9.36 8.12 -14.87
C ALA A 146 8.26 7.11 -15.21
N ILE A 147 7.10 7.57 -15.70
CA ILE A 147 5.99 6.71 -16.14
C ILE A 147 6.34 6.00 -17.45
N GLU A 148 6.90 6.72 -18.43
CA GLU A 148 7.36 6.16 -19.70
C GLU A 148 8.41 5.07 -19.46
N TYR A 149 9.43 5.30 -18.62
CA TYR A 149 10.45 4.29 -18.34
C TYR A 149 9.87 3.06 -17.63
N ALA A 150 9.03 3.24 -16.60
CA ALA A 150 8.40 2.14 -15.89
C ALA A 150 7.52 1.26 -16.80
N VAL A 151 6.71 1.88 -17.66
CA VAL A 151 5.75 1.18 -18.53
C VAL A 151 6.41 0.65 -19.82
N CYS A 152 7.26 1.45 -20.46
CA CYS A 152 7.83 1.14 -21.76
C CYS A 152 9.16 0.39 -21.70
N ALA A 153 10.02 0.64 -20.70
CA ALA A 153 11.26 -0.11 -20.53
C ALA A 153 11.09 -1.26 -19.54
N LEU A 154 10.67 -0.97 -18.29
CA LEU A 154 10.63 -1.97 -17.20
C LEU A 154 9.41 -2.92 -17.25
N LYS A 155 8.36 -2.56 -18.00
CA LYS A 155 7.11 -3.34 -18.16
C LYS A 155 6.37 -3.63 -16.85
N VAL A 156 6.32 -2.65 -15.92
CA VAL A 156 5.59 -2.79 -14.66
C VAL A 156 4.15 -3.28 -14.88
N GLU A 157 3.71 -4.24 -14.08
CA GLU A 157 2.36 -4.80 -14.15
C GLU A 157 1.32 -3.86 -13.54
N VAL A 158 1.68 -3.17 -12.45
CA VAL A 158 0.76 -2.32 -11.67
C VAL A 158 1.39 -0.99 -11.30
N LEU A 159 0.69 0.11 -11.58
CA LEU A 159 0.98 1.46 -11.09
C LEU A 159 -0.03 1.80 -9.97
N THR A 160 0.48 2.20 -8.80
CA THR A 160 -0.32 2.68 -7.65
C THR A 160 0.16 4.04 -7.14
N VAL A 161 -0.76 4.82 -6.57
CA VAL A 161 -0.49 6.13 -5.97
C VAL A 161 -0.91 6.11 -4.49
N ILE A 162 0.01 6.49 -3.61
CA ILE A 162 -0.12 6.34 -2.16
C ILE A 162 -0.07 7.71 -1.48
N GLY A 163 -1.25 8.19 -1.07
CA GLY A 163 -1.38 9.29 -0.12
C GLY A 163 -1.27 8.80 1.33
N HIS A 164 -1.00 9.73 2.25
CA HIS A 164 -0.91 9.50 3.70
C HIS A 164 -1.75 10.55 4.45
N SER A 165 -1.99 10.35 5.75
CA SER A 165 -2.67 11.36 6.56
C SER A 165 -1.73 12.51 6.97
N ARG A 166 -2.31 13.67 7.31
CA ARG A 166 -1.58 14.88 7.75
C ARG A 166 -0.47 15.26 6.76
N CYS A 167 -0.82 15.30 5.48
CA CYS A 167 0.07 15.59 4.37
C CYS A 167 0.25 17.10 4.18
N GLY A 168 1.46 17.61 4.44
CA GLY A 168 1.77 19.03 4.33
C GLY A 168 1.45 19.63 2.95
N GLY A 169 1.62 18.87 1.87
CA GLY A 169 1.25 19.32 0.51
C GLY A 169 -0.26 19.35 0.24
N ILE A 170 -1.06 18.51 0.92
CA ILE A 170 -2.53 18.61 0.84
C ILE A 170 -3.04 19.75 1.72
N LYS A 171 -2.44 19.96 2.90
CA LYS A 171 -2.71 21.13 3.74
C LYS A 171 -2.39 22.44 3.00
N ALA A 172 -1.23 22.53 2.34
CA ALA A 172 -0.87 23.67 1.49
C ALA A 172 -1.88 23.89 0.35
N LEU A 173 -2.26 22.84 -0.38
CA LEU A 173 -3.30 22.91 -1.41
C LEU A 173 -4.62 23.47 -0.87
N LEU A 174 -5.10 22.95 0.26
CA LEU A 174 -6.36 23.40 0.85
C LEU A 174 -6.26 24.86 1.34
N SER A 175 -5.11 25.29 1.87
CA SER A 175 -4.84 26.66 2.29
C SER A 175 -4.70 27.69 1.16
N LEU A 176 -4.45 27.29 -0.10
CA LEU A 176 -4.35 28.24 -1.23
C LEU A 176 -5.59 29.14 -1.35
N GLN A 177 -5.41 30.45 -1.46
CA GLN A 177 -6.49 31.41 -1.70
C GLN A 177 -6.35 31.97 -3.12
N ASP A 178 -7.45 32.04 -3.87
CA ASP A 178 -7.43 32.54 -5.24
C ASP A 178 -7.09 34.05 -5.24
N GLY A 179 -5.97 34.42 -5.87
CA GLY A 179 -5.46 35.80 -5.91
C GLY A 179 -4.51 36.20 -4.76
N ALA A 180 -4.24 35.32 -3.79
CA ALA A 180 -3.19 35.55 -2.80
C ALA A 180 -1.79 35.38 -3.41
N ALA A 181 -0.79 36.03 -2.82
CA ALA A 181 0.61 35.82 -3.15
C ALA A 181 1.10 34.45 -2.66
N ASP A 182 1.86 33.74 -3.50
CA ASP A 182 2.51 32.49 -3.12
C ASP A 182 3.64 32.73 -2.11
N THR A 183 3.79 31.82 -1.14
CA THR A 183 4.79 31.89 -0.06
C THR A 183 6.11 31.20 -0.46
N PHE A 184 6.06 30.19 -1.32
CA PHE A 184 7.24 29.55 -1.91
C PHE A 184 7.27 29.74 -3.44
N HIS A 185 8.46 29.63 -4.04
CA HIS A 185 8.63 29.79 -5.49
C HIS A 185 8.08 28.62 -6.34
N PHE A 186 7.73 27.48 -5.73
CA PHE A 186 7.39 26.25 -6.45
C PHE A 186 6.32 25.37 -5.80
N VAL A 187 6.05 25.52 -4.49
CA VAL A 187 5.22 24.56 -3.76
C VAL A 187 3.76 24.73 -4.17
N GLU A 188 3.30 25.97 -4.27
CA GLU A 188 1.95 26.35 -4.63
C GLU A 188 1.61 25.91 -6.06
N ASP A 189 2.45 26.27 -7.03
CA ASP A 189 2.33 25.82 -8.43
C ASP A 189 2.36 24.30 -8.58
N TRP A 190 3.18 23.61 -7.78
CA TRP A 190 3.17 22.15 -7.74
C TRP A 190 1.85 21.61 -7.17
N VAL A 191 1.38 22.12 -6.02
CA VAL A 191 0.17 21.57 -5.41
C VAL A 191 -1.12 21.97 -6.14
N ARG A 192 -1.11 23.05 -6.94
CA ARG A 192 -2.19 23.43 -7.88
C ARG A 192 -2.55 22.31 -8.87
N ILE A 193 -1.69 21.31 -9.11
CA ILE A 193 -2.06 20.05 -9.81
C ILE A 193 -3.32 19.39 -9.19
N GLY A 194 -3.51 19.50 -7.87
CA GLY A 194 -4.67 18.95 -7.15
C GLY A 194 -5.92 19.83 -7.13
N PHE A 195 -5.94 20.99 -7.78
CA PHE A 195 -6.98 22.02 -7.63
C PHE A 195 -8.41 21.54 -7.97
N GLN A 196 -8.57 20.62 -8.92
CA GLN A 196 -9.88 20.03 -9.23
C GLN A 196 -10.42 19.13 -8.09
N ALA A 197 -9.53 18.41 -7.38
CA ALA A 197 -9.91 17.64 -6.20
C ALA A 197 -10.27 18.57 -5.02
N LYS A 198 -9.51 19.67 -4.83
CA LYS A 198 -9.85 20.73 -3.87
C LYS A 198 -11.26 21.29 -4.12
N LYS A 199 -11.55 21.70 -5.37
CA LYS A 199 -12.87 22.22 -5.75
C LYS A 199 -14.01 21.22 -5.53
N LYS A 200 -13.78 19.92 -5.76
CA LYS A 200 -14.74 18.87 -5.40
C LYS A 200 -15.01 18.85 -3.89
N VAL A 201 -13.96 18.75 -3.06
CA VAL A 201 -14.10 18.63 -1.59
C VAL A 201 -14.74 19.88 -0.97
N LEU A 202 -14.37 21.08 -1.39
CA LEU A 202 -14.98 22.32 -0.90
C LEU A 202 -16.46 22.47 -1.30
N LYS A 203 -16.88 21.89 -2.44
CA LYS A 203 -18.28 21.88 -2.87
C LYS A 203 -19.12 20.83 -2.12
N GLU A 204 -18.56 19.64 -1.87
CA GLU A 204 -19.27 18.51 -1.28
C GLU A 204 -19.25 18.53 0.27
N HIS A 205 -18.24 19.17 0.87
CA HIS A 205 -18.06 19.25 2.32
C HIS A 205 -17.77 20.68 2.84
N PRO A 206 -18.56 21.71 2.46
CA PRO A 206 -18.25 23.12 2.75
C PRO A 206 -18.22 23.45 4.25
N HIS A 207 -18.94 22.69 5.08
CA HIS A 207 -19.05 22.92 6.53
C HIS A 207 -18.21 21.94 7.37
N ALA A 208 -17.44 21.05 6.75
CA ALA A 208 -16.53 20.17 7.49
C ALA A 208 -15.32 20.98 8.04
N PRO A 209 -14.82 20.67 9.25
CA PRO A 209 -13.58 21.24 9.77
C PRO A 209 -12.40 21.13 8.79
N PHE A 210 -11.46 22.07 8.85
CA PHE A 210 -10.34 22.14 7.90
C PHE A 210 -9.48 20.87 7.84
N ASP A 211 -9.19 20.24 8.98
CA ASP A 211 -8.40 19.00 9.01
C ASP A 211 -9.24 17.77 8.56
N ASP A 212 -10.58 17.81 8.64
CA ASP A 212 -11.46 16.80 8.03
C ASP A 212 -11.52 16.99 6.51
N GLN A 213 -11.61 18.23 6.02
CA GLN A 213 -11.48 18.54 4.59
C GLN A 213 -10.12 18.09 4.04
N CYS A 214 -9.03 18.25 4.80
CA CYS A 214 -7.72 17.67 4.45
C CYS A 214 -7.81 16.14 4.37
N SER A 215 -8.35 15.49 5.40
CA SER A 215 -8.48 14.02 5.49
C SER A 215 -9.38 13.42 4.39
N ILE A 216 -10.36 14.19 3.89
CA ILE A 216 -11.19 13.83 2.73
C ILE A 216 -10.40 14.03 1.43
N LEU A 217 -9.69 15.14 1.27
CA LEU A 217 -8.87 15.44 0.09
C LEU A 217 -7.70 14.45 -0.08
N GLU A 218 -7.12 13.97 1.02
CA GLU A 218 -6.12 12.88 1.09
C GLU A 218 -6.67 11.51 0.64
N LYS A 219 -8.00 11.35 0.56
CA LYS A 219 -8.69 10.14 0.05
C LYS A 219 -9.17 10.34 -1.38
N VAL A 220 -10.03 11.33 -1.62
CA VAL A 220 -10.68 11.66 -2.90
C VAL A 220 -9.65 11.83 -4.04
N ARG A 221 -8.47 12.34 -3.73
CA ARG A 221 -7.38 12.48 -4.70
C ARG A 221 -6.92 11.15 -5.32
N ARG A 222 -6.98 10.04 -4.56
CA ARG A 222 -6.51 8.72 -5.01
C ARG A 222 -7.35 8.19 -6.17
N GLU A 223 -8.64 8.47 -6.18
CA GLU A 223 -9.61 8.00 -7.19
C GLU A 223 -9.38 8.61 -8.58
N ARG A 224 -8.72 9.78 -8.65
CA ARG A 224 -8.62 10.61 -9.85
C ARG A 224 -7.17 10.99 -10.16
N VAL A 225 -6.30 9.99 -10.22
CA VAL A 225 -5.09 10.08 -11.05
C VAL A 225 -5.57 10.21 -12.50
N PRO A 226 -5.39 11.35 -13.20
CA PRO A 226 -5.94 11.54 -14.53
C PRO A 226 -5.01 10.91 -15.56
N LEU A 227 -4.83 9.59 -15.44
CA LEU A 227 -4.39 8.72 -16.53
C LEU A 227 -5.58 8.56 -17.49
N GLN A 228 -5.92 9.69 -18.14
CA GLN A 228 -6.33 9.67 -19.54
C GLN A 228 -5.35 8.76 -20.32
N PRO A 229 -5.75 8.17 -21.46
CA PRO A 229 -4.80 7.52 -22.36
C PRO A 229 -3.58 8.43 -22.49
N LEU A 230 -2.39 7.90 -22.16
CA LEU A 230 -1.23 8.76 -22.09
C LEU A 230 -0.84 9.03 -23.53
N ASP A 231 -1.40 10.11 -24.09
CA ASP A 231 -1.23 10.56 -25.47
C ASP A 231 0.15 11.19 -25.70
N LEU A 232 1.14 10.63 -25.00
CA LEU A 232 2.51 10.42 -25.42
C LEU A 232 2.49 10.11 -26.93
N PRO A 233 2.87 11.06 -27.82
CA PRO A 233 2.97 10.77 -29.23
C PRO A 233 4.21 9.92 -29.38
N LEU A 234 4.00 8.60 -29.38
CA LEU A 234 5.07 7.63 -29.33
C LEU A 234 5.98 7.82 -30.53
N GLY A 235 7.26 8.10 -30.25
CA GLY A 235 8.32 7.97 -31.24
C GLY A 235 8.30 6.58 -31.87
N GLN A 236 8.99 6.40 -32.99
CA GLN A 236 8.81 5.21 -33.84
C GLN A 236 9.12 3.87 -33.13
N GLY A 237 9.78 3.88 -31.98
CA GLY A 237 10.04 2.72 -31.11
C GLY A 237 8.84 2.19 -30.31
N ARG A 238 8.18 1.16 -30.85
CA ARG A 238 7.66 -0.07 -30.20
C ARG A 238 6.82 -0.07 -28.89
N CYS A 239 6.59 1.02 -28.17
CA CYS A 239 5.79 0.98 -26.92
C CYS A 239 4.29 1.23 -27.11
N GLY A 240 3.56 0.27 -27.71
CA GLY A 240 2.10 0.34 -27.77
C GLY A 240 1.50 -0.62 -28.79
N GLU A 241 0.30 -1.14 -28.48
CA GLU A 241 -0.54 -1.80 -29.48
C GLU A 241 -1.12 -0.74 -30.44
N ARG A 242 -1.31 -1.12 -31.71
CA ARG A 242 -1.70 -0.18 -32.76
C ARG A 242 -3.22 -0.02 -32.74
N ASP A 243 -3.71 1.14 -32.32
CA ASP A 243 -5.12 1.49 -32.48
C ASP A 243 -5.47 1.55 -33.98
N PRO A 244 -6.44 0.75 -34.48
CA PRO A 244 -6.76 0.73 -35.91
C PRO A 244 -7.59 1.94 -36.38
N GLN A 245 -8.24 2.67 -35.47
CA GLN A 245 -9.16 3.76 -35.79
C GLN A 245 -8.53 5.13 -35.53
N ALA A 246 -7.64 5.25 -34.54
CA ALA A 246 -6.85 6.46 -34.31
C ALA A 246 -5.49 6.38 -35.03
N GLY A 247 -5.28 7.20 -36.06
CA GLY A 247 -4.00 7.33 -36.79
C GLY A 247 -2.81 7.88 -35.98
N ARG A 248 -2.90 7.90 -34.66
CA ARG A 248 -1.89 8.37 -33.70
C ARG A 248 -1.58 7.24 -32.73
N ARG A 249 -0.30 6.85 -32.61
CA ARG A 249 0.12 5.87 -31.59
C ARG A 249 -0.03 6.49 -30.21
N THR A 250 -1.03 6.06 -29.45
CA THR A 250 -1.27 6.48 -28.06
C THR A 250 -0.80 5.39 -27.11
N LEU A 251 -0.20 5.77 -25.97
CA LEU A 251 0.10 4.80 -24.92
C LEU A 251 -1.19 4.56 -24.12
N ARG A 252 -2.08 3.71 -24.67
CA ARG A 252 -3.11 3.04 -23.87
C ARG A 252 -2.38 2.17 -22.84
N LEU A 253 -2.19 2.71 -21.64
CA LEU A 253 -1.96 1.91 -20.45
C LEU A 253 -3.06 0.84 -20.44
N ARG A 254 -2.69 -0.44 -20.53
CA ARG A 254 -3.67 -1.52 -20.45
C ARG A 254 -4.46 -1.32 -19.15
N GLU A 255 -5.78 -1.28 -19.22
CA GLU A 255 -6.66 -0.82 -18.13
C GLU A 255 -6.44 -1.58 -16.80
N ARG A 256 -5.87 -2.80 -16.89
CA ARG A 256 -5.45 -3.66 -15.78
C ARG A 256 -4.26 -3.15 -14.96
N CYS A 257 -3.49 -2.18 -15.48
CA CYS A 257 -2.25 -1.69 -14.88
C CYS A 257 -2.45 -0.59 -13.83
N VAL A 258 -3.44 0.30 -13.97
CA VAL A 258 -3.68 1.33 -12.96
C VAL A 258 -4.54 0.73 -11.85
N ARG A 259 -3.96 0.48 -10.67
CA ARG A 259 -4.71 -0.06 -9.52
C ARG A 259 -4.50 0.82 -8.29
N HIS A 260 -5.59 1.43 -7.84
CA HIS A 260 -5.61 2.15 -6.57
C HIS A 260 -5.71 1.15 -5.41
N MET A 261 -4.72 1.16 -4.51
CA MET A 261 -4.61 0.27 -3.34
C MET A 261 -5.64 0.55 -2.21
N GLY A 262 -6.76 1.20 -2.55
CA GLY A 262 -7.93 1.40 -1.68
C GLY A 262 -7.65 1.96 -0.29
N GLU A 263 -8.56 1.64 0.63
CA GLU A 263 -8.52 2.09 2.03
C GLU A 263 -7.31 1.54 2.82
N ILE A 264 -6.83 0.36 2.45
CA ILE A 264 -5.68 -0.33 3.08
C ILE A 264 -4.48 0.62 3.17
N SER A 265 -4.19 1.31 2.06
CA SER A 265 -3.11 2.31 1.98
C SER A 265 -3.31 3.54 2.88
N HIS A 266 -4.56 3.90 3.21
CA HIS A 266 -4.85 4.99 4.14
C HIS A 266 -4.75 4.52 5.60
N GLN A 267 -5.29 3.35 5.93
CA GLN A 267 -5.34 2.85 7.31
C GLN A 267 -3.93 2.60 7.86
N LEU A 268 -3.05 1.96 7.08
CA LEU A 268 -1.65 1.72 7.45
C LEU A 268 -0.90 3.02 7.77
N LEU A 269 -0.95 4.00 6.85
CA LEU A 269 -0.24 5.28 7.00
C LEU A 269 -0.88 6.21 8.05
N HIS A 270 -2.19 6.13 8.25
CA HIS A 270 -2.86 6.88 9.31
C HIS A 270 -2.42 6.41 10.70
N HIS A 271 -2.24 5.10 10.90
CA HIS A 271 -1.71 4.60 12.17
C HIS A 271 -0.28 5.12 12.41
N GLN A 272 0.62 4.94 11.44
CA GLN A 272 2.03 5.38 11.49
C GLN A 272 2.26 6.90 11.68
N ILE A 273 1.22 7.73 11.57
CA ILE A 273 1.30 9.20 11.65
C ILE A 273 0.51 9.75 12.86
N HIS A 274 -0.20 8.88 13.59
CA HIS A 274 -1.00 9.22 14.77
C HIS A 274 -0.55 8.51 16.06
N THR A 275 0.34 7.53 15.96
CA THR A 275 1.12 6.92 17.07
C THR A 275 2.51 7.52 17.16
#